data_AF-A0A3L7LS61-F1
#
_entry.id   AF-A0A3L7LS61-F1
#
_cell.length_a   1.000
_cell.length_b   1.000
_cell.length_c   1.000
_cell.angle_alpha   90.00
_cell.angle_beta   90.00
_cell.angle_gamma   90.00
#
_symmetry.space_group_name_H-M   'P 1'
#
loop_
_entity.id
_entity.type
_entity.pdbx_description
1 polymer ?
#
loop_
_entity_poly.entity_id
_entity_poly.type
_entity_poly.pdbx_seq_one_letter_code
_entity_poly.pdbx_strand_id
1 'polypeptide(L)'
;MIEEVRQEPNLEEAYNAHLKDETQLTYSEFWASIAATIALIKTNHVDFYSSLMLQYTDFYQAYTELQSKAAGTVSEGKDGNCIKWDNDVMDPAFKEFENKIASLNNNLDTVPQWDQLSDTERQQMADTLKPAFSVDMETGKITLDQSALSACPKSPSGGSGSGKSNVDMASYNAWLAAFNSMGNTFQSNMQSFSQRYTEANSTFDRLC
;
A
#
# COMPACT_ATOMS: atom_id res chain seq x y z
N MET A 1 7.98 25.16 41.26
CA MET A 1 7.99 23.88 40.53
C MET A 1 7.38 24.18 39.19
N ILE A 2 8.21 24.24 38.15
CA ILE A 2 7.73 24.36 36.77
C ILE A 2 7.45 22.93 36.33
N GLU A 3 6.21 22.68 35.98
CA GLU A 3 5.74 21.42 35.41
C GLU A 3 6.43 21.27 34.04
N GLU A 4 7.29 20.26 33.88
CA GLU A 4 7.89 19.93 32.59
C GLU A 4 6.76 19.57 31.63
N VAL A 5 6.46 20.48 30.71
CA VAL A 5 5.65 20.18 29.52
C VAL A 5 6.47 19.19 28.69
N ARG A 6 6.17 17.90 28.83
CA ARG A 6 6.73 16.85 27.98
C ARG A 6 6.19 17.10 26.58
N GLN A 7 6.99 17.71 25.72
CA GLN A 7 6.66 17.86 24.31
C GLN A 7 6.45 16.47 23.70
N GLU A 8 5.29 16.27 23.07
CA GLU A 8 5.05 15.07 22.28
C GLU A 8 5.98 15.10 21.08
N PRO A 9 6.67 13.98 20.75
CA PRO A 9 7.61 13.96 19.66
C PRO A 9 6.90 14.28 18.35
N ASN A 10 7.44 15.22 17.59
CA ASN A 10 6.91 15.49 16.25
C ASN A 10 7.18 14.27 15.33
N LEU A 11 6.50 14.22 14.18
CA LEU A 11 6.63 13.09 13.24
C LEU A 11 8.08 12.80 12.84
N GLU A 12 8.91 13.83 12.74
CA GLU A 12 10.33 13.71 12.42
C GLU A 12 11.13 13.09 13.58
N GLU A 13 10.80 13.43 14.83
CA GLU A 13 11.39 12.83 16.03
C GLU A 13 10.92 11.39 16.24
N ALA A 14 9.65 11.07 15.97
CA ALA A 14 9.15 9.69 15.96
C ALA A 14 9.83 8.88 14.85
N TYR A 15 9.89 9.42 13.63
CA TYR A 15 10.59 8.84 12.48
C TYR A 15 12.07 8.56 12.78
N ASN A 16 12.77 9.54 13.38
CA ASN A 16 14.18 9.43 13.72
C ASN A 16 14.45 8.55 14.95
N ALA A 17 13.52 8.48 15.90
CA ALA A 17 13.59 7.55 17.04
C ALA A 17 13.44 6.10 16.58
N HIS A 18 12.57 5.85 15.60
CA HIS A 18 12.35 4.51 15.03
C HIS A 18 13.45 4.03 14.09
N LEU A 19 14.22 4.95 13.48
CA LEU A 19 15.41 4.60 12.68
C LEU A 19 16.65 4.28 13.53
N LYS A 20 16.69 4.67 14.80
CA LYS A 20 17.88 4.51 15.67
C LYS A 20 17.97 3.19 16.42
N ASP A 21 16.92 2.38 16.42
CA ASP A 21 16.94 1.05 17.04
C ASP A 21 17.03 -0.02 15.94
N GLU A 22 18.25 -0.50 15.68
CA GLU A 22 18.56 -1.58 14.71
C GLU A 22 18.03 -2.96 15.14
N THR A 23 16.92 -3.02 15.89
CA THR A 23 16.14 -4.25 16.02
C THR A 23 15.15 -4.30 14.87
N GLN A 24 15.35 -5.27 13.99
CA GLN A 24 14.54 -5.49 12.78
C GLN A 24 13.04 -5.63 13.10
N LEU A 25 12.32 -4.51 13.07
CA LEU A 25 10.89 -4.52 12.89
C LEU A 25 10.63 -5.13 11.51
N THR A 26 9.80 -6.16 11.45
CA THR A 26 9.24 -6.61 10.18
C THR A 26 8.56 -5.43 9.50
N TYR A 27 8.49 -5.43 8.17
CA TYR A 27 7.86 -4.35 7.42
C TYR A 27 6.43 -4.05 7.95
N SER A 28 5.72 -5.07 8.41
CA SER A 28 4.42 -4.95 9.07
C SER A 28 4.45 -4.15 10.39
N GLU A 29 5.46 -4.37 11.23
CA GLU A 29 5.60 -3.67 12.51
C GLU A 29 6.01 -2.20 12.32
N PHE A 30 6.80 -1.93 11.28
CA PHE A 30 7.12 -0.56 10.86
C PHE A 30 5.87 0.23 10.41
N TRP A 31 4.97 -0.37 9.62
CA TRP A 31 3.75 0.34 9.22
C TRP A 31 2.70 0.43 10.32
N ALA A 32 2.64 -0.57 11.22
CA ALA A 32 1.81 -0.48 12.41
C ALA A 32 2.23 0.70 13.31
N SER A 33 3.53 0.98 13.43
CA SER A 33 4.02 2.12 14.22
C SER A 33 3.71 3.47 13.54
N ILE A 34 3.80 3.55 12.21
CA ILE A 34 3.39 4.74 11.44
C ILE A 34 1.89 5.00 11.63
N ALA A 35 1.04 3.98 11.49
CA ALA A 35 -0.40 4.10 11.69
C ALA A 35 -0.77 4.54 13.13
N ALA A 36 -0.09 3.99 14.14
CA ALA A 36 -0.28 4.37 15.54
C ALA A 36 0.14 5.83 15.80
N THR A 37 1.23 6.27 15.21
CA THR A 37 1.73 7.66 15.31
C THR A 37 0.75 8.64 14.66
N ILE A 38 0.20 8.27 13.51
CA ILE A 38 -0.81 9.06 12.79
C ILE A 38 -2.11 9.20 13.59
N ALA A 39 -2.52 8.16 14.33
CA ALA A 39 -3.69 8.21 15.20
C ALA A 39 -3.54 9.14 16.41
N LEU A 40 -2.31 9.47 16.81
CA LEU A 40 -2.00 10.36 17.93
C LEU A 40 -2.06 11.85 17.53
N ILE A 41 -1.84 12.19 16.26
CA ILE A 41 -1.80 13.58 15.78
C ILE A 41 -3.21 14.02 15.34
N LYS A 42 -4.00 14.57 16.27
CA LYS A 42 -5.32 15.15 15.98
C LYS A 42 -5.26 16.67 15.86
N THR A 43 -5.48 17.22 14.66
CA THR A 43 -6.17 18.51 14.41
C THR A 43 -6.52 18.67 12.92
N ASN A 44 -7.67 19.32 12.65
CA ASN A 44 -8.55 19.30 11.46
C ASN A 44 -7.98 19.45 10.02
N HIS A 45 -6.67 19.57 9.80
CA HIS A 45 -6.04 19.49 8.45
C HIS A 45 -5.25 18.19 8.23
N VAL A 46 -4.82 17.53 9.31
CA VAL A 46 -4.05 16.29 9.30
C VAL A 46 -4.94 15.08 8.93
N ASP A 47 -6.24 15.17 9.20
CA ASP A 47 -7.19 14.05 9.10
C ASP A 47 -7.32 13.49 7.67
N PHE A 48 -7.24 14.33 6.63
CA PHE A 48 -7.38 13.87 5.25
C PHE A 48 -6.22 12.95 4.84
N TYR A 49 -4.98 13.44 4.90
CA TYR A 49 -3.81 12.63 4.52
C TYR A 49 -3.54 11.49 5.51
N SER A 50 -3.83 11.69 6.80
CA SER A 50 -3.83 10.65 7.82
C SER A 50 -4.78 9.49 7.45
N SER A 51 -6.02 9.81 7.07
CA SER A 51 -6.99 8.80 6.66
C SER A 51 -6.54 8.03 5.43
N LEU A 52 -5.95 8.71 4.44
CA LEU A 52 -5.38 8.06 3.25
C LEU A 52 -4.24 7.12 3.63
N MET A 53 -3.33 7.54 4.51
CA MET A 53 -2.21 6.70 4.96
C MET A 53 -2.67 5.45 5.69
N LEU A 54 -3.70 5.56 6.54
CA LEU A 54 -4.32 4.41 7.21
C LEU A 54 -4.92 3.43 6.19
N GLN A 55 -5.66 3.94 5.19
CA GLN A 55 -6.24 3.11 4.13
C GLN A 55 -5.16 2.42 3.28
N TYR A 56 -4.05 3.10 2.99
CA TYR A 56 -2.94 2.48 2.26
C TYR A 56 -2.22 1.43 3.11
N THR A 57 -2.13 1.63 4.43
CA THR A 57 -1.55 0.64 5.35
C THR A 57 -2.37 -0.64 5.34
N ASP A 58 -3.70 -0.50 5.42
CA ASP A 58 -4.67 -1.60 5.27
C ASP A 58 -4.53 -2.32 3.93
N PHE A 59 -4.32 -1.57 2.85
CA PHE A 59 -4.05 -2.13 1.52
C PHE A 59 -2.75 -2.93 1.49
N TYR A 60 -1.67 -2.38 2.06
CA TYR A 60 -0.38 -3.07 2.08
C TYR A 60 -0.43 -4.34 2.94
N GLN A 61 -1.15 -4.32 4.07
CA GLN A 61 -1.40 -5.53 4.86
C GLN A 61 -2.14 -6.59 4.04
N ALA A 62 -3.15 -6.20 3.26
CA ALA A 62 -3.84 -7.14 2.37
C ALA A 62 -2.89 -7.74 1.31
N TYR A 63 -1.89 -6.97 0.86
CA TYR A 63 -0.84 -7.47 -0.03
C TYR A 63 0.09 -8.46 0.67
N THR A 64 0.50 -8.23 1.92
CA THR A 64 1.36 -9.19 2.65
C THR A 64 0.62 -10.51 2.91
N GLU A 65 -0.69 -10.46 3.15
CA GLU A 65 -1.54 -11.64 3.24
C GLU A 65 -1.60 -12.40 1.90
N LEU A 66 -1.70 -11.68 0.77
CA LEU A 66 -1.60 -12.27 -0.57
C LEU A 66 -0.24 -12.96 -0.80
N GLN A 67 0.86 -12.31 -0.41
CA GLN A 67 2.21 -12.91 -0.51
C GLN A 67 2.32 -14.20 0.31
N SER A 68 1.76 -14.21 1.53
CA SER A 68 1.75 -15.39 2.39
C SER A 68 1.01 -16.56 1.73
N LYS A 69 -0.16 -16.28 1.13
CA LYS A 69 -0.93 -17.31 0.40
C LYS A 69 -0.21 -17.78 -0.86
N ALA A 70 0.45 -16.87 -1.59
CA ALA A 70 1.24 -17.19 -2.78
C ALA A 70 2.38 -18.17 -2.49
N ALA A 71 3.00 -18.10 -1.30
CA ALA A 71 4.01 -19.09 -0.92
C ALA A 71 3.46 -20.52 -0.79
N GLY A 72 2.16 -20.66 -0.50
CA GLY A 72 1.46 -21.95 -0.37
C GLY A 72 0.99 -22.55 -1.70
N THR A 73 1.11 -21.85 -2.83
CA THR A 73 0.61 -22.32 -4.13
C THR A 73 1.59 -23.24 -4.85
N VAL A 74 2.82 -23.34 -4.34
CA VAL A 74 3.92 -24.06 -5.00
C VAL A 74 4.27 -25.31 -4.21
N SER A 75 4.36 -26.43 -4.91
CA SER A 75 4.85 -27.71 -4.38
C SER A 75 5.76 -28.41 -5.41
N GLU A 76 6.42 -29.50 -4.98
CA GLU A 76 7.29 -30.29 -5.87
C GLU A 76 6.53 -30.77 -7.12
N GLY A 77 7.12 -30.50 -8.28
CA GLY A 77 6.59 -30.93 -9.58
C GLY A 77 6.97 -32.37 -9.93
N LYS A 78 6.65 -32.75 -11.16
CA LYS A 78 6.98 -34.09 -11.70
C LYS A 78 8.48 -34.37 -11.86
N ASP A 79 9.30 -33.32 -11.97
CA ASP A 79 10.75 -33.36 -12.20
C ASP A 79 11.41 -32.06 -11.71
N GLY A 80 12.74 -31.97 -11.79
CA GLY A 80 13.50 -30.78 -11.40
C GLY A 80 13.31 -29.55 -12.31
N ASN A 81 12.52 -29.65 -13.38
CA ASN A 81 12.27 -28.56 -14.33
C ASN A 81 10.84 -28.00 -14.22
N CYS A 82 9.99 -28.61 -13.38
CA CYS A 82 8.61 -28.22 -13.19
C CYS A 82 8.29 -28.01 -11.71
N ILE A 83 7.37 -27.10 -11.44
CA ILE A 83 6.72 -26.94 -10.15
C ILE A 83 5.25 -27.36 -10.28
N LYS A 84 4.65 -27.74 -9.15
CA LYS A 84 3.21 -27.98 -9.07
C LYS A 84 2.53 -26.77 -8.49
N TRP A 85 1.86 -26.02 -9.35
CA TRP A 85 1.13 -24.80 -9.06
C TRP A 85 -0.31 -25.11 -8.67
N ASP A 86 -0.85 -24.46 -7.65
CA ASP A 86 -2.20 -24.67 -7.12
C ASP A 86 -3.09 -23.42 -7.29
N ASN A 87 -3.99 -23.45 -8.28
CA ASN A 87 -4.96 -22.37 -8.48
C ASN A 87 -6.08 -22.36 -7.45
N ASP A 88 -6.37 -23.49 -6.81
CA ASP A 88 -7.39 -23.54 -5.76
C ASP A 88 -6.95 -22.73 -4.52
N VAL A 89 -5.65 -22.41 -4.42
CA VAL A 89 -5.10 -21.49 -3.42
C VAL A 89 -4.96 -20.07 -3.98
N MET A 90 -4.40 -19.91 -5.19
CA MET A 90 -4.08 -18.56 -5.71
C MET A 90 -5.31 -17.77 -6.16
N ASP A 91 -6.30 -18.40 -6.81
CA ASP A 91 -7.47 -17.69 -7.32
C ASP A 91 -8.31 -17.08 -6.19
N PRO A 92 -8.63 -17.82 -5.10
CA PRO A 92 -9.27 -17.22 -3.94
C PRO A 92 -8.42 -16.13 -3.29
N ALA A 93 -7.09 -16.29 -3.22
CA ALA A 93 -6.20 -15.29 -2.63
C ALA A 93 -6.26 -13.96 -3.38
N PHE A 94 -6.15 -13.97 -4.72
CA PHE A 94 -6.32 -12.76 -5.53
C PHE A 94 -7.72 -12.17 -5.39
N LYS A 95 -8.76 -13.00 -5.38
CA LYS A 95 -10.14 -12.53 -5.22
C LYS A 95 -10.36 -11.84 -3.87
N GLU A 96 -9.81 -12.39 -2.79
CA GLU A 96 -9.87 -11.76 -1.47
C GLU A 96 -9.13 -10.41 -1.46
N PHE A 97 -7.95 -10.34 -2.06
CA PHE A 97 -7.19 -9.10 -2.21
C PHE A 97 -7.96 -8.04 -3.02
N GLU A 98 -8.52 -8.41 -4.17
CA GLU A 98 -9.35 -7.54 -5.02
C GLU A 98 -10.60 -7.05 -4.27
N ASN A 99 -11.26 -7.92 -3.50
CA ASN A 99 -12.40 -7.53 -2.67
C ASN A 99 -12.01 -6.53 -1.57
N LYS A 100 -10.84 -6.72 -0.94
CA LYS A 100 -10.33 -5.77 0.06
C LYS A 100 -10.03 -4.43 -0.57
N ILE A 101 -9.39 -4.39 -1.75
CA ILE A 101 -9.17 -3.14 -2.51
C ILE A 101 -10.50 -2.45 -2.83
N ALA A 102 -11.50 -3.19 -3.33
CA ALA A 102 -12.82 -2.64 -3.62
C ALA A 102 -13.48 -2.05 -2.36
N SER A 103 -13.38 -2.74 -1.22
CA SER A 103 -13.87 -2.23 0.07
C SER A 103 -13.14 -0.97 0.51
N LEU A 104 -11.81 -0.90 0.36
CA LEU A 104 -11.02 0.28 0.73
C LEU A 104 -11.37 1.47 -0.16
N ASN A 105 -11.50 1.26 -1.47
CA ASN A 105 -11.94 2.29 -2.43
C ASN A 105 -13.34 2.84 -2.13
N ASN A 106 -14.24 2.00 -1.60
CA ASN A 106 -15.55 2.47 -1.15
C ASN A 106 -15.46 3.36 0.09
N ASN A 107 -14.46 3.13 0.96
CA ASN A 107 -14.23 3.91 2.18
C ASN A 107 -13.39 5.17 1.95
N LEU A 108 -12.69 5.28 0.81
CA LEU A 108 -11.97 6.48 0.43
C LEU A 108 -12.95 7.58 0.03
N ASP A 109 -12.81 8.78 0.61
CA ASP A 109 -13.67 9.91 0.29
C ASP A 109 -13.22 10.66 -0.98
N THR A 110 -13.96 11.72 -1.35
CA THR A 110 -13.52 12.69 -2.35
C THR A 110 -12.51 13.67 -1.77
N VAL A 111 -11.70 14.29 -2.63
CA VAL A 111 -10.87 15.44 -2.24
C VAL A 111 -11.75 16.53 -1.58
N PRO A 112 -11.40 17.06 -0.40
CA PRO A 112 -12.17 18.08 0.28
C PRO A 112 -12.37 19.32 -0.59
N GLN A 113 -13.59 19.88 -0.56
CA GLN A 113 -13.95 21.11 -1.27
C GLN A 113 -13.70 21.05 -2.80
N TRP A 114 -13.73 19.86 -3.41
CA TRP A 114 -13.44 19.65 -4.84
C TRP A 114 -14.14 20.64 -5.80
N ASP A 115 -15.42 20.94 -5.55
CA ASP A 115 -16.22 21.84 -6.38
C ASP A 115 -15.81 23.32 -6.29
N GLN A 116 -15.02 23.67 -5.26
CA GLN A 116 -14.53 25.03 -5.01
C GLN A 116 -13.12 25.25 -5.55
N LEU A 117 -12.40 24.17 -5.90
CA LEU A 117 -11.05 24.23 -6.45
C LEU A 117 -11.09 24.59 -7.95
N SER A 118 -10.11 25.39 -8.38
CA SER A 118 -9.82 25.60 -9.79
C SER A 118 -9.24 24.33 -10.44
N ASP A 119 -9.28 24.24 -11.77
CA ASP A 119 -8.71 23.09 -12.50
C ASP A 119 -7.22 22.89 -12.21
N THR A 120 -6.48 23.96 -11.95
CA THR A 120 -5.06 23.88 -11.59
C THR A 120 -4.87 23.28 -10.20
N GLU A 121 -5.66 23.71 -9.21
CA GLU A 121 -5.61 23.16 -7.85
C GLU A 121 -6.05 21.69 -7.82
N ARG A 122 -7.08 21.34 -8.59
CA ARG A 122 -7.52 19.95 -8.78
C ARG A 122 -6.40 19.06 -9.30
N GLN A 123 -5.69 19.53 -10.33
CA GLN A 123 -4.56 18.80 -10.91
C GLN A 123 -3.41 18.66 -9.91
N GLN A 124 -3.07 19.73 -9.17
CA GLN A 124 -2.05 19.69 -8.13
C GLN A 124 -2.39 18.70 -7.01
N MET A 125 -3.65 18.65 -6.58
CA MET A 125 -4.11 17.68 -5.58
C MET A 125 -3.99 16.25 -6.11
N ALA A 126 -4.46 15.99 -7.33
CA ALA A 126 -4.33 14.68 -7.96
C ALA A 126 -2.86 14.24 -8.09
N ASP A 127 -1.98 15.15 -8.48
CA ASP A 127 -0.55 14.86 -8.64
C ASP A 127 0.16 14.63 -7.29
N THR A 128 -0.31 15.28 -6.22
CA THR A 128 0.21 15.08 -4.85
C THR A 128 -0.10 13.68 -4.34
N LEU A 129 -1.29 13.15 -4.66
CA LEU A 129 -1.74 11.83 -4.21
C LEU A 129 -1.13 10.67 -5.01
N LYS A 130 -0.60 10.92 -6.22
CA LYS A 130 0.17 9.93 -6.98
C LYS A 130 1.51 9.61 -6.28
N PRO A 131 2.09 8.42 -6.54
CA PRO A 131 1.51 7.31 -7.32
C PRO A 131 0.61 6.39 -6.47
N ALA A 132 0.46 6.64 -5.17
CA ALA A 132 -0.30 5.77 -4.28
C ALA A 132 -1.81 5.75 -4.58
N PHE A 133 -2.36 6.90 -4.96
CA PHE A 133 -3.77 7.05 -5.27
C PHE A 133 -3.99 7.66 -6.65
N SER A 134 -5.17 7.36 -7.20
CA SER A 134 -5.74 8.01 -8.37
C SER A 134 -6.93 8.86 -7.95
N VAL A 135 -7.08 10.02 -8.59
CA VAL A 135 -8.22 10.93 -8.39
C VAL A 135 -9.00 11.02 -9.69
N ASP A 136 -10.30 10.76 -9.61
CA ASP A 136 -11.23 11.01 -10.71
C ASP A 136 -11.40 12.54 -10.87
N MET A 137 -11.04 13.07 -12.05
CA MET A 137 -11.01 14.52 -12.27
C MET A 137 -12.39 15.15 -12.49
N GLU A 138 -13.45 14.34 -12.66
CA GLU A 138 -14.81 14.85 -12.77
C GLU A 138 -15.45 14.98 -11.38
N THR A 139 -15.18 14.01 -10.50
CA THR A 139 -15.88 13.86 -9.21
C THR A 139 -15.00 14.14 -7.99
N GLY A 140 -13.68 14.19 -8.15
CA GLY A 140 -12.72 14.28 -7.05
C GLY A 140 -12.60 13.00 -6.24
N LYS A 141 -13.21 11.88 -6.68
CA LYS A 141 -13.19 10.60 -5.97
C LYS A 141 -11.78 10.01 -5.95
N ILE A 142 -11.34 9.61 -4.75
CA ILE A 142 -10.03 9.00 -4.55
C ILE A 142 -10.15 7.48 -4.57
N THR A 143 -9.20 6.82 -5.21
CA THR A 143 -9.04 5.36 -5.23
C THR A 143 -7.57 4.97 -5.11
N LEU A 144 -7.28 3.77 -4.63
CA LEU A 144 -5.94 3.18 -4.66
C LEU A 144 -5.48 3.00 -6.12
N ASP A 145 -4.21 3.29 -6.40
CA ASP A 145 -3.62 2.94 -7.69
C ASP A 145 -3.50 1.42 -7.84
N GLN A 146 -4.15 0.90 -8.88
CA GLN A 146 -4.23 -0.54 -9.17
C GLN A 146 -3.48 -0.90 -10.47
N SER A 147 -2.65 0.01 -10.98
CA SER A 147 -1.95 -0.18 -12.25
C SER A 147 -1.03 -1.41 -12.21
N ALA A 148 -0.27 -1.55 -11.11
CA ALA A 148 0.62 -2.69 -10.90
C ALA A 148 -0.13 -4.01 -10.70
N LEU A 149 -1.30 -3.99 -10.06
CA LEU A 149 -2.17 -5.18 -9.95
C LEU A 149 -2.68 -5.60 -11.32
N SER A 150 -3.16 -4.65 -12.12
CA SER A 150 -3.70 -4.89 -13.46
C SER A 150 -2.64 -5.45 -14.43
N ALA A 151 -1.37 -5.10 -14.21
CA ALA A 151 -0.24 -5.59 -14.99
C ALA A 151 0.30 -6.96 -14.50
N CYS A 152 -0.06 -7.39 -13.29
CA CYS A 152 0.42 -8.66 -12.73
C CYS A 152 -0.49 -9.82 -13.15
N PRO A 153 0.03 -10.87 -13.81
CA PRO A 153 -0.75 -12.07 -14.07
C PRO A 153 -1.11 -12.79 -12.76
N LYS A 154 -2.34 -13.33 -12.68
CA LYS A 154 -2.81 -14.06 -11.49
C LYS A 154 -2.15 -15.43 -11.32
N SER A 155 -1.62 -15.99 -12.39
CA SER A 155 -0.92 -17.29 -12.38
C SER A 155 0.18 -17.31 -13.45
N PRO A 156 1.16 -18.22 -13.34
CA PRO A 156 2.13 -18.46 -14.40
C PRO A 156 1.46 -19.07 -15.65
N SER A 157 2.11 -18.91 -16.80
CA SER A 157 1.68 -19.58 -18.03
C SER A 157 1.63 -21.10 -17.82
N GLY A 158 0.58 -21.75 -18.32
CA GLY A 158 0.33 -23.19 -18.07
C GLY A 158 -0.24 -23.53 -16.69
N GLY A 159 -0.29 -22.56 -15.77
CA GLY A 159 -0.95 -22.67 -14.47
C GLY A 159 -2.37 -22.14 -14.53
N SER A 160 -3.18 -22.50 -15.54
CA SER A 160 -4.58 -22.09 -15.66
C SER A 160 -5.55 -23.26 -15.41
N GLY A 161 -6.78 -22.94 -15.01
CA GLY A 161 -7.82 -23.92 -14.65
C GLY A 161 -7.86 -24.28 -13.16
N SER A 162 -8.80 -25.14 -12.76
CA SER A 162 -8.96 -25.55 -11.35
C SER A 162 -7.92 -26.57 -10.90
N GLY A 163 -7.50 -26.50 -9.64
CA GLY A 163 -6.60 -27.46 -9.02
C GLY A 163 -5.13 -27.28 -9.37
N LYS A 164 -4.41 -28.39 -9.29
CA LYS A 164 -2.95 -28.41 -9.39
C LYS A 164 -2.46 -28.73 -10.80
N SER A 165 -1.60 -27.87 -11.34
CA SER A 165 -1.01 -28.01 -12.67
C SER A 165 0.51 -28.06 -12.60
N ASN A 166 1.13 -28.84 -13.50
CA ASN A 166 2.58 -28.78 -13.69
C ASN A 166 2.90 -27.57 -14.53
N VAL A 167 3.71 -26.67 -13.99
CA VAL A 167 4.16 -25.43 -14.62
C VAL A 167 5.67 -25.52 -14.77
N ASP A 168 6.20 -25.14 -15.93
CA ASP A 168 7.64 -25.12 -16.13
C ASP A 168 8.29 -24.00 -15.29
N MET A 169 9.54 -24.24 -14.86
CA MET A 169 10.25 -23.31 -13.98
C MET A 169 10.39 -21.90 -14.59
N ALA A 170 10.48 -21.78 -15.91
CA ALA A 170 10.61 -20.48 -16.57
C ALA A 170 9.31 -19.67 -16.47
N SER A 171 8.16 -20.30 -16.73
CA SER A 171 6.85 -19.69 -16.54
C SER A 171 6.59 -19.27 -15.09
N TYR A 172 6.98 -20.11 -14.12
CA TYR A 172 6.90 -19.76 -12.71
C TYR A 172 7.78 -18.56 -12.35
N ASN A 173 9.05 -18.56 -12.77
CA ASN A 173 9.98 -17.46 -12.49
C ASN A 173 9.54 -16.13 -13.15
N ALA A 174 8.96 -16.19 -14.35
CA ALA A 174 8.40 -15.00 -15.01
C ALA A 174 7.22 -14.41 -14.22
N TRP A 175 6.32 -15.27 -13.73
CA TRP A 175 5.22 -14.85 -12.85
C TRP A 175 5.75 -14.29 -11.53
N LEU A 176 6.69 -14.96 -10.87
CA LEU A 176 7.27 -14.53 -9.61
C LEU A 176 7.95 -13.15 -9.75
N ALA A 177 8.66 -12.91 -10.85
CA ALA A 177 9.25 -11.61 -11.14
C ALA A 177 8.19 -10.51 -11.28
N ALA A 178 7.09 -10.77 -11.99
CA ALA A 178 5.98 -9.83 -12.11
C ALA A 178 5.29 -9.58 -10.75
N PHE A 179 5.05 -10.64 -9.97
CA PHE A 179 4.45 -10.56 -8.65
C PHE A 179 5.31 -9.77 -7.65
N ASN A 180 6.64 -9.97 -7.67
CA ASN A 180 7.58 -9.19 -6.87
C ASN A 180 7.65 -7.73 -7.34
N SER A 181 7.61 -7.49 -8.65
CA SER A 181 7.55 -6.12 -9.20
C SER A 181 6.32 -5.37 -8.72
N MET A 182 5.16 -6.04 -8.67
CA MET A 182 3.92 -5.47 -8.13
C MET A 182 4.09 -5.04 -6.67
N GLY A 183 4.68 -5.91 -5.82
CA GLY A 183 4.97 -5.58 -4.42
C GLY A 183 5.92 -4.40 -4.25
N ASN A 184 6.99 -4.37 -5.04
CA ASN A 184 7.96 -3.27 -5.04
C ASN A 184 7.29 -1.95 -5.42
N THR A 185 6.37 -1.95 -6.39
CA THR A 185 5.57 -0.77 -6.73
C THR A 185 4.70 -0.34 -5.56
N PHE A 186 3.96 -1.25 -4.92
CA PHE A 186 3.12 -0.89 -3.78
C PHE A 186 3.91 -0.30 -2.61
N GLN A 187 5.08 -0.87 -2.31
CA GLN A 187 6.00 -0.35 -1.31
C GLN A 187 6.55 1.03 -1.70
N SER A 188 7.01 1.20 -2.94
CA SER A 188 7.55 2.48 -3.42
C SER A 188 6.51 3.59 -3.41
N ASN A 189 5.27 3.26 -3.80
CA ASN A 189 4.14 4.17 -3.77
C ASN A 189 3.84 4.63 -2.34
N MET A 190 3.84 3.72 -1.37
CA MET A 190 3.67 4.04 0.05
C MET A 190 4.75 4.99 0.55
N GLN A 191 6.02 4.69 0.26
CA GLN A 191 7.16 5.51 0.67
C GLN A 191 7.05 6.92 0.08
N SER A 192 6.70 7.02 -1.21
CA SER A 192 6.52 8.31 -1.90
C SER A 192 5.39 9.13 -1.28
N PHE A 193 4.26 8.49 -0.94
CA PHE A 193 3.14 9.15 -0.30
C PHE A 193 3.48 9.62 1.12
N SER A 194 4.19 8.80 1.89
CA SER A 194 4.64 9.15 3.24
C SER A 194 5.59 10.33 3.25
N GLN A 195 6.52 10.42 2.29
CA GLN A 195 7.44 11.56 2.18
C GLN A 195 6.67 12.86 1.94
N ARG A 196 5.73 12.86 1.00
CA ARG A 196 4.91 14.04 0.67
C ARG A 196 4.01 14.47 1.83
N TYR A 197 3.47 13.52 2.59
CA TYR A 197 2.73 13.81 3.82
C TYR A 197 3.61 14.53 4.85
N THR A 198 4.83 14.04 5.09
CA THR A 198 5.79 14.69 5.99
C THR A 198 6.18 16.09 5.51
N GLU A 199 6.42 16.28 4.21
CA GLU A 199 6.71 17.60 3.63
C GLU A 199 5.54 18.58 3.83
N ALA A 200 4.29 18.14 3.61
CA ALA A 200 3.09 18.93 3.82
C ALA A 200 2.93 19.37 5.29
N ASN A 201 3.20 18.48 6.25
CA ASN A 201 3.15 18.79 7.67
C ASN A 201 4.30 19.71 8.13
N SER A 202 5.54 19.47 7.67
CA SER A 202 6.68 20.31 8.03
C SER A 202 6.56 21.77 7.54
N THR A 203 5.83 21.98 6.42
CA THR A 203 5.51 23.32 5.92
C THR A 203 4.50 24.03 6.82
N PHE A 204 3.53 23.29 7.38
CA PHE A 204 2.56 23.81 8.33
C PHE A 204 3.20 24.19 9.68
N ASP A 205 4.12 23.36 10.18
CA ASP A 205 4.87 23.61 11.42
C ASP A 205 5.80 24.83 11.33
N ARG A 206 6.31 25.17 10.14
CA ARG A 206 7.15 26.39 9.94
C ARG A 206 6.34 27.67 9.78
N LEU A 207 5.01 27.57 9.66
CA LEU A 207 4.09 28.71 9.51
C LEU A 207 3.33 29.04 10.81
N CYS A 208 3.49 28.23 11.86
CA CYS A 208 3.01 28.49 13.22
C CYS A 208 4.15 28.95 14.14
#